data_AF-A0A8H4R290-F1
#
_entry.id   AF-A0A8H4R290-F1
#
_cell.length_a   1.000
_cell.length_b   1.000
_cell.length_c   1.000
_cell.angle_alpha   90.00
_cell.angle_beta   90.00
_cell.angle_gamma   90.00
#
_symmetry.space_group_name_H-M   'P 1'
#
loop_
_entity.id
_entity.type
_entity.pdbx_description
1 polymer ?
#
loop_
_entity_poly.entity_id
_entity_poly.type
_entity_poly.pdbx_seq_one_letter_code
_entity_poly.pdbx_strand_id
1 'polypeptide(L)'
;MMKLISTISSISDGSTRGAGNAAGKELYGLLDVYFEQAAKQLLLATPSDGIDLIKYLISSFSRYHAAAGISSRLLSYYDRWIKGEVDAGKGWFRPTKNMGLTWKELKDDKFKKSEKFQKLKRQELTQWGYEDGDSTQRVATLEEYAEAGSPVNCTVPVKSMALRRFRTELIAPLLLRVNAPNVSSAADPESHVDNMQKARGARNFIRRGQSVLFNAVGGMLRSKNLDQEEKIRLAGELVNLLKVIGFRKNYALRRKLNDYLSLHLSTTPQT
;
A
#
# COMPACT_ATOMS: atom_id res chain seq x y z
N MET A 1 16.26 -25.79 7.33
CA MET A 1 16.30 -24.35 7.01
C MET A 1 17.66 -24.01 6.38
N MET A 2 17.99 -24.57 5.21
CA MET A 2 19.27 -24.37 4.49
C MET A 2 19.12 -24.77 3.01
N LYS A 3 18.52 -23.92 2.16
CA LYS A 3 18.55 -24.06 0.68
C LYS A 3 18.38 -22.68 0.00
N LEU A 4 19.24 -21.72 0.32
CA LEU A 4 19.21 -20.39 -0.31
C LEU A 4 20.57 -19.91 -0.88
N ILE A 5 21.60 -20.77 -0.94
CA ILE A 5 22.96 -20.33 -1.30
C ILE A 5 23.42 -20.80 -2.70
N SER A 6 22.75 -21.74 -3.40
CA SER A 6 23.35 -22.38 -4.59
C SER A 6 23.06 -21.77 -5.97
N THR A 7 22.53 -20.54 -6.09
CA THR A 7 22.07 -20.04 -7.41
C THR A 7 22.94 -18.94 -8.04
N ILE A 8 24.07 -18.53 -7.44
CA ILE A 8 24.79 -17.31 -7.88
C ILE A 8 26.09 -17.57 -8.69
N SER A 9 26.43 -18.82 -9.05
CA SER A 9 27.75 -19.12 -9.64
C SER A 9 27.81 -19.29 -11.16
N SER A 10 26.95 -18.66 -11.96
CA SER A 10 27.13 -18.71 -13.42
C SER A 10 26.61 -17.46 -14.09
N ILE A 11 27.50 -16.52 -14.44
CA ILE A 11 27.47 -15.67 -15.64
C ILE A 11 28.81 -14.90 -15.67
N SER A 12 29.72 -15.32 -16.54
CA SER A 12 30.78 -14.45 -17.07
C SER A 12 30.70 -14.49 -18.59
N ASP A 13 30.29 -13.38 -19.21
CA ASP A 13 30.83 -13.00 -20.52
C ASP A 13 30.56 -11.52 -20.88
N GLY A 14 31.66 -10.77 -21.02
CA GLY A 14 31.92 -9.78 -22.06
C GLY A 14 30.85 -8.81 -22.57
N SER A 15 30.24 -7.95 -21.74
CA SER A 15 29.64 -6.68 -22.22
C SER A 15 29.61 -5.61 -21.12
N THR A 16 30.68 -4.83 -21.00
CA THR A 16 30.93 -3.97 -19.83
C THR A 16 30.02 -2.74 -19.70
N ARG A 17 29.24 -2.37 -20.73
CA ARG A 17 28.17 -1.36 -20.60
C ARG A 17 26.77 -1.95 -20.39
N GLY A 18 26.55 -3.22 -20.76
CA GLY A 18 25.29 -3.94 -20.52
C GLY A 18 25.23 -4.63 -19.15
N ALA A 19 26.39 -5.08 -18.63
CA ALA A 19 26.50 -5.83 -17.38
C ALA A 19 26.06 -5.01 -16.15
N GLY A 20 26.37 -3.70 -16.10
CA GLY A 20 25.94 -2.83 -15.00
C GLY A 20 24.42 -2.68 -14.91
N ASN A 21 23.73 -2.65 -16.06
CA ASN A 21 22.26 -2.60 -16.10
C ASN A 21 21.62 -3.93 -15.70
N ALA A 22 22.25 -5.05 -16.06
CA ALA A 22 21.79 -6.38 -15.68
C ALA A 22 21.91 -6.60 -14.16
N ALA A 23 23.09 -6.33 -13.59
CA ALA A 23 23.33 -6.44 -12.15
C ALA A 23 22.42 -5.50 -11.34
N GLY A 24 22.18 -4.29 -11.85
CA GLY A 24 21.24 -3.37 -11.23
C GLY A 24 19.84 -3.96 -11.18
N LYS A 25 19.30 -4.40 -12.31
CA LYS A 25 17.96 -4.98 -12.39
C LYS A 25 17.80 -6.22 -11.50
N GLU A 26 18.82 -7.06 -11.42
CA GLU A 26 18.84 -8.23 -10.53
C GLU A 26 18.72 -7.82 -9.06
N LEU A 27 19.53 -6.86 -8.59
CA LEU A 27 19.45 -6.35 -7.23
C LEU A 27 18.07 -5.78 -6.89
N TYR A 28 17.43 -5.06 -7.81
CA TYR A 28 16.07 -4.56 -7.58
C TYR A 28 15.03 -5.67 -7.47
N GLY A 29 15.16 -6.72 -8.29
CA GLY A 29 14.33 -7.91 -8.14
C GLY A 29 14.52 -8.57 -6.77
N LEU A 30 15.77 -8.71 -6.31
CA LEU A 30 16.07 -9.27 -4.98
C LEU A 30 15.49 -8.41 -3.85
N LEU A 31 15.59 -7.09 -3.94
CA LEU A 31 15.02 -6.16 -2.95
C LEU A 31 13.49 -6.24 -2.92
N ASP A 32 12.85 -6.33 -4.08
CA ASP A 32 11.40 -6.45 -4.19
C ASP A 32 10.89 -7.75 -3.51
N VAL A 33 11.58 -8.86 -3.76
CA VAL A 33 11.31 -10.16 -3.09
C VAL A 33 11.55 -10.08 -1.59
N TYR A 34 12.62 -9.42 -1.14
CA TYR A 34 12.90 -9.22 0.28
C TYR A 34 11.78 -8.44 0.98
N PHE A 35 11.36 -7.30 0.42
CA PHE A 35 10.29 -6.48 1.00
C PHE A 35 8.93 -7.18 0.96
N GLU A 36 8.68 -8.01 -0.06
CA GLU A 36 7.52 -8.89 -0.13
C GLU A 36 7.50 -9.88 1.04
N GLN A 37 8.61 -10.61 1.26
CA GLN A 37 8.73 -11.57 2.35
C GLN A 37 8.60 -10.90 3.72
N ALA A 38 9.24 -9.75 3.92
CA ALA A 38 9.14 -8.99 5.16
C ALA A 38 7.69 -8.56 5.44
N ALA A 39 6.96 -8.09 4.43
CA ALA A 39 5.55 -7.72 4.58
C ALA A 39 4.65 -8.93 4.87
N LYS A 40 4.90 -10.09 4.23
CA LYS A 40 4.19 -11.36 4.52
C LYS A 40 4.42 -11.85 5.95
N GLN A 41 5.64 -11.71 6.48
CA GLN A 41 5.91 -12.05 7.87
C GLN A 41 5.12 -11.19 8.86
N LEU A 42 4.95 -9.90 8.57
CA LEU A 42 4.08 -9.02 9.36
C LEU A 42 2.61 -9.45 9.29
N LEU A 43 2.14 -9.93 8.13
CA LEU A 43 0.78 -10.44 7.99
C LEU A 43 0.55 -11.68 8.85
N LEU A 44 1.52 -12.60 8.90
CA LEU A 44 1.43 -13.81 9.72
C LEU A 44 1.42 -13.52 11.22
N ALA A 45 2.10 -12.45 11.65
CA ALA A 45 2.14 -12.01 13.04
C ALA A 45 0.96 -11.08 13.42
N THR A 46 0.00 -10.88 12.52
CA THR A 46 -1.11 -9.96 12.74
C THR A 46 -2.14 -10.55 13.70
N PRO A 47 -2.54 -9.83 14.77
CA PRO A 47 -3.55 -10.31 15.71
C PRO A 47 -4.95 -10.35 15.06
N SER A 48 -5.81 -11.24 15.57
CA SER A 48 -7.20 -11.38 15.08
C SER A 48 -8.16 -10.33 15.67
N ASP A 49 -7.78 -9.72 16.79
CA ASP A 49 -8.63 -8.81 17.56
C ASP A 49 -8.66 -7.38 16.99
N GLY A 50 -9.82 -6.73 17.04
CA GLY A 50 -10.08 -5.51 16.26
C GLY A 50 -9.21 -4.29 16.62
N ILE A 51 -9.15 -3.89 17.89
CA ILE A 51 -8.38 -2.70 18.30
C ILE A 51 -6.88 -3.00 18.28
N ASP A 52 -6.48 -4.18 18.75
CA ASP A 52 -5.09 -4.61 18.78
C ASP A 52 -4.50 -4.76 17.38
N LEU A 53 -5.32 -5.16 16.39
CA LEU A 53 -4.95 -5.12 14.97
C LEU A 53 -4.55 -3.71 14.54
N ILE A 54 -5.34 -2.69 14.87
CA ILE A 54 -5.05 -1.31 14.44
C ILE A 54 -3.76 -0.80 15.09
N LYS A 55 -3.60 -1.00 16.40
CA LYS A 55 -2.39 -0.63 17.13
C LYS A 55 -1.15 -1.35 16.59
N TYR A 56 -1.29 -2.65 16.31
CA TYR A 56 -0.25 -3.46 15.70
C TYR A 56 0.14 -2.92 14.31
N LEU A 57 -0.84 -2.63 13.45
CA LEU A 57 -0.59 -2.12 12.10
C LEU A 57 0.16 -0.79 12.13
N ILE A 58 -0.24 0.14 13.00
CA ILE A 58 0.42 1.44 13.14
C ILE A 58 1.88 1.27 13.61
N SER A 59 2.11 0.47 14.65
CA SER A 59 3.45 0.22 15.18
C SER A 59 4.35 -0.49 14.18
N SER A 60 3.84 -1.54 13.52
CA SER A 60 4.56 -2.27 12.49
C SER A 60 4.84 -1.42 11.26
N PHE A 61 3.90 -0.56 10.85
CA PHE A 61 4.10 0.39 9.77
C PHE A 61 5.20 1.40 10.10
N SER A 62 5.21 1.99 11.30
CA SER A 62 6.24 2.96 11.69
C SER A 62 7.65 2.37 11.58
N ARG A 63 7.84 1.15 12.11
CA ARG A 63 9.11 0.41 12.02
C ARG A 63 9.48 0.08 10.58
N TYR A 64 8.53 -0.42 9.79
CA TYR A 64 8.73 -0.79 8.39
C TYR A 64 9.07 0.43 7.52
N HIS A 65 8.35 1.54 7.69
CA HIS A 65 8.57 2.80 6.98
C HIS A 65 9.93 3.41 7.31
N ALA A 66 10.34 3.37 8.59
CA ALA A 66 11.68 3.80 9.00
C ALA A 66 12.77 2.94 8.35
N ALA A 67 12.61 1.61 8.35
CA ALA A 67 13.54 0.68 7.70
C ALA A 67 13.64 0.94 6.19
N ALA A 68 12.51 1.13 5.50
CA ALA A 68 12.47 1.48 4.09
C ALA A 68 13.20 2.81 3.78
N GLY A 69 13.07 3.81 4.66
CA GLY A 69 13.80 5.07 4.56
C GLY A 69 15.32 4.89 4.69
N ILE A 70 15.77 4.05 5.63
CA ILE A 70 17.19 3.70 5.78
C ILE A 70 17.69 2.96 4.54
N SER A 71 16.95 1.96 4.05
CA SER A 71 17.31 1.21 2.84
C SER A 71 17.47 2.11 1.63
N SER A 72 16.56 3.07 1.41
CA SER A 72 16.68 4.03 0.31
C SER A 72 17.91 4.95 0.46
N ARG A 73 18.25 5.39 1.68
CA ARG A 73 19.49 6.16 1.90
C ARG A 73 20.75 5.36 1.60
N LEU A 74 20.80 4.10 2.07
CA LEU A 74 21.92 3.18 1.80
C LEU A 74 22.06 2.87 0.31
N LEU A 75 20.93 2.78 -0.39
CA LEU A 75 20.86 2.46 -1.82
C LEU A 75 20.58 3.70 -2.68
N SER A 76 21.01 4.88 -2.24
CA SER A 76 20.77 6.14 -2.95
C SER A 76 21.39 6.17 -4.36
N TYR A 77 22.51 5.47 -4.56
CA TYR A 77 23.08 5.26 -5.89
C TYR A 77 22.11 4.50 -6.81
N TYR A 78 21.41 3.52 -6.26
CA TYR A 78 20.43 2.73 -6.98
C TYR A 78 19.20 3.57 -7.35
N ASP A 79 18.72 4.41 -6.43
CA ASP A 79 17.62 5.35 -6.70
C ASP A 79 17.98 6.34 -7.84
N ARG A 80 19.27 6.71 -7.98
CA ARG A 80 19.74 7.49 -9.13
C ARG A 80 19.65 6.72 -10.45
N TRP A 81 19.97 5.44 -10.46
CA TRP A 81 19.82 4.58 -11.65
C TRP A 81 18.33 4.40 -12.01
N ILE A 82 17.48 4.15 -11.02
CA ILE A 82 16.02 4.05 -11.18
C ILE A 82 15.45 5.28 -11.88
N LYS A 83 15.98 6.48 -11.60
CA LYS A 83 15.53 7.72 -12.24
C LYS A 83 15.61 7.64 -13.77
N GLY A 84 16.66 7.04 -14.32
CA GLY A 84 16.78 6.84 -15.78
C GLY A 84 15.68 5.94 -16.34
N GLU A 85 15.32 4.88 -15.62
CA GLU A 85 14.23 3.97 -16.00
C GLU A 85 12.85 4.63 -15.88
N VAL A 86 12.66 5.46 -14.86
CA VAL A 86 11.45 6.29 -14.68
C VAL A 86 11.33 7.29 -15.83
N ASP A 87 12.42 7.99 -16.17
CA ASP A 87 12.49 8.92 -17.28
C ASP A 87 12.26 8.22 -18.62
N ALA A 88 12.63 6.94 -18.76
CA ALA A 88 12.30 6.09 -19.90
C ALA A 88 10.81 5.67 -19.97
N GLY A 89 9.97 6.14 -19.06
CA GLY A 89 8.52 5.89 -19.04
C GLY A 89 8.12 4.61 -18.31
N LYS A 90 9.02 3.95 -17.59
CA LYS A 90 8.70 2.76 -16.78
C LYS A 90 8.19 3.10 -15.37
N GLY A 91 8.14 4.39 -15.04
CA GLY A 91 7.67 4.92 -13.76
C GLY A 91 6.19 4.67 -13.43
N TRP A 92 5.76 5.28 -12.33
CA TRP A 92 4.36 5.23 -11.87
C TRP A 92 3.40 5.98 -12.81
N PHE A 93 3.83 7.14 -13.32
CA PHE A 93 3.04 7.94 -14.23
C PHE A 93 3.30 7.49 -15.67
N ARG A 94 2.33 6.81 -16.26
CA ARG A 94 2.36 6.36 -17.65
C ARG A 94 1.23 7.05 -18.38
N PRO A 95 1.52 8.09 -19.18
CA PRO A 95 0.48 8.76 -19.93
C PRO A 95 -0.17 7.75 -20.88
N THR A 96 -1.47 7.51 -20.70
CA THR A 96 -2.23 6.58 -21.53
C THR A 96 -2.82 7.30 -22.74
N LYS A 97 -3.08 6.57 -23.85
CA LYS A 97 -3.63 7.16 -25.09
C LYS A 97 -4.93 7.96 -24.88
N ASN A 98 -5.74 7.55 -23.92
CA ASN A 98 -6.99 8.24 -23.54
C ASN A 98 -6.75 9.66 -22.98
N MET A 99 -5.51 10.04 -22.65
CA MET A 99 -5.14 11.41 -22.27
C MET A 99 -4.84 12.30 -23.49
N GLY A 100 -5.16 11.85 -24.71
CA GLY A 100 -5.00 12.63 -25.95
C GLY A 100 -3.54 12.80 -26.37
N LEU A 101 -2.67 11.87 -25.99
CA LEU A 101 -1.24 11.91 -26.34
C LEU A 101 -0.91 10.92 -27.44
N THR A 102 -0.12 11.39 -28.41
CA THR A 102 0.44 10.56 -29.45
C THR A 102 1.68 9.79 -28.95
N TRP A 103 1.93 8.62 -29.53
CA TRP A 103 3.14 7.84 -29.22
C TRP A 103 4.45 8.59 -29.48
N LYS A 104 4.43 9.57 -30.40
CA LYS A 104 5.56 10.44 -30.71
C LYS A 104 5.85 11.40 -29.55
N GLU A 105 4.81 12.04 -29.00
CA GLU A 105 4.94 12.90 -27.82
C GLU A 105 5.49 12.11 -26.62
N LEU A 106 5.06 10.86 -26.40
CA LEU A 106 5.56 10.05 -25.28
C LEU A 106 7.06 9.72 -25.36
N LYS A 107 7.60 9.59 -26.57
CA LYS A 107 9.02 9.27 -26.79
C LYS A 107 9.91 10.51 -26.75
N ASP A 108 9.35 11.70 -26.87
CA ASP A 108 10.11 12.94 -26.89
C ASP A 108 10.47 13.40 -25.47
N ASP A 109 11.76 13.50 -25.17
CA ASP A 109 12.26 14.00 -23.89
C ASP A 109 11.91 15.48 -23.67
N LYS A 110 11.73 16.27 -24.75
CA LYS A 110 11.24 17.66 -24.63
C LYS A 110 9.79 17.68 -24.14
N PHE A 111 8.97 16.71 -24.55
CA PHE A 111 7.59 16.61 -24.10
C PHE A 111 7.50 16.26 -22.61
N LYS A 112 8.36 15.38 -22.08
CA LYS A 112 8.39 15.06 -20.63
C LYS A 112 8.71 16.30 -19.77
N LYS A 113 9.47 17.24 -20.32
CA LYS A 113 9.75 18.55 -19.70
C LYS A 113 8.70 19.61 -19.98
N SER A 114 7.73 19.33 -20.87
CA SER A 114 6.69 20.29 -21.24
C SER A 114 5.72 20.54 -20.08
N GLU A 115 5.17 21.75 -20.07
CA GLU A 115 4.12 22.15 -19.14
C GLU A 115 2.88 21.24 -19.27
N LYS A 116 2.57 20.78 -20.50
CA LYS A 116 1.47 19.85 -20.78
C LYS A 116 1.64 18.53 -20.03
N PHE A 117 2.84 17.94 -20.02
CA PHE A 117 3.13 16.72 -19.25
C PHE A 117 3.00 16.95 -17.74
N GLN A 118 3.56 18.06 -17.24
CA GLN A 118 3.46 18.41 -15.82
C GLN A 118 2.02 18.68 -15.38
N LYS A 119 1.18 19.24 -16.24
CA LYS A 119 -0.25 19.45 -16.00
C LYS A 119 -0.99 18.12 -15.88
N LEU A 120 -0.75 17.18 -16.78
CA LEU A 120 -1.37 15.84 -16.70
C LEU A 120 -0.91 15.08 -15.45
N LYS A 121 0.38 15.15 -15.11
CA LYS A 121 0.91 14.54 -13.88
C LYS A 121 0.22 15.14 -12.64
N ARG A 122 0.07 16.46 -12.58
CA ARG A 122 -0.66 17.16 -11.49
C ARG A 122 -2.14 16.77 -11.43
N GLN A 123 -2.81 16.64 -12.58
CA GLN A 123 -4.19 16.15 -12.64
C GLN A 123 -4.31 14.75 -12.03
N GLU A 124 -3.38 13.85 -12.32
CA GLU A 124 -3.38 12.51 -11.73
C GLU A 124 -3.12 12.57 -10.21
N LEU A 125 -2.20 13.44 -9.75
CA LEU A 125 -1.90 13.64 -8.33
C LEU A 125 -3.09 14.16 -7.50
N THR A 126 -4.13 14.73 -8.11
CA THR A 126 -5.37 15.13 -7.41
C THR A 126 -6.01 13.93 -6.68
N GLN A 127 -5.85 12.70 -7.22
CA GLN A 127 -6.35 11.48 -6.59
C GLN A 127 -5.67 11.16 -5.26
N TRP A 128 -4.46 11.71 -5.03
CA TRP A 128 -3.72 11.59 -3.77
C TRP A 128 -3.87 12.81 -2.85
N GLY A 129 -4.56 13.84 -3.33
CA GLY A 129 -4.85 15.07 -2.59
C GLY A 129 -3.92 16.23 -2.92
N TYR A 130 -3.48 16.34 -4.18
CA TYR A 130 -2.87 17.57 -4.71
C TYR A 130 -3.90 18.69 -4.79
N GLU A 131 -3.49 19.88 -4.37
CA GLU A 131 -4.25 21.12 -4.50
C GLU A 131 -3.42 22.16 -5.27
N ASP A 132 -4.08 22.98 -6.09
CA ASP A 132 -3.39 24.02 -6.86
C ASP A 132 -2.74 25.02 -5.90
N GLY A 133 -1.42 25.22 -6.05
CA GLY A 133 -0.62 26.05 -5.14
C GLY A 133 0.18 25.26 -4.09
N ASP A 134 0.08 23.93 -4.06
CA ASP A 134 0.91 23.08 -3.20
C ASP A 134 2.42 23.34 -3.40
N SER A 135 3.18 23.35 -2.31
CA SER A 135 4.64 23.54 -2.34
C SER A 135 5.34 22.40 -3.10
N THR A 136 6.54 22.68 -3.62
CA THR A 136 7.36 21.66 -4.32
C THR A 136 7.65 20.44 -3.45
N GLN A 137 7.89 20.65 -2.15
CA GLN A 137 8.07 19.57 -1.18
C GLN A 137 6.80 18.73 -0.99
N ARG A 138 5.63 19.39 -0.97
CA ARG A 138 4.35 18.70 -0.88
C ARG A 138 4.08 17.87 -2.13
N VAL A 139 4.35 18.42 -3.31
CA VAL A 139 4.24 17.68 -4.58
C VAL A 139 5.15 16.46 -4.58
N ALA A 140 6.43 16.61 -4.20
CA ALA A 140 7.36 15.47 -4.09
C ALA A 140 6.83 14.38 -3.14
N THR A 141 6.27 14.78 -2.00
CA THR A 141 5.65 13.86 -1.04
C THR A 141 4.44 13.13 -1.63
N LEU A 142 3.60 13.82 -2.41
CA LEU A 142 2.46 13.21 -3.09
C LEU A 142 2.90 12.25 -4.21
N GLU A 143 3.99 12.56 -4.90
CA GLU A 143 4.60 11.67 -5.89
C GLU A 143 5.10 10.38 -5.23
N GLU A 144 5.75 10.44 -4.06
CA GLU A 144 6.13 9.24 -3.29
C GLU A 144 4.90 8.38 -2.96
N TYR A 145 3.77 8.99 -2.59
CA TYR A 145 2.53 8.25 -2.34
C TYR A 145 1.95 7.63 -3.61
N ALA A 146 2.02 8.32 -4.74
CA ALA A 146 1.58 7.82 -6.03
C ALA A 146 2.45 6.62 -6.48
N GLU A 147 3.76 6.69 -6.25
CA GLU A 147 4.69 5.59 -6.49
C GLU A 147 4.39 4.37 -5.62
N ALA A 148 4.16 4.54 -4.32
CA ALA A 148 3.76 3.44 -3.43
C ALA A 148 2.39 2.83 -3.82
N GLY A 149 1.50 3.67 -4.35
CA GLY A 149 0.19 3.27 -4.87
C GLY A 149 0.23 2.60 -6.25
N SER A 150 1.35 2.66 -6.94
CA SER A 150 1.51 2.14 -8.30
C SER A 150 1.45 0.59 -8.33
N PRO A 151 1.14 -0.01 -9.49
CA PRO A 151 1.20 -1.46 -9.66
C PRO A 151 2.66 -1.99 -9.62
N VAL A 152 2.82 -3.30 -9.40
CA VAL A 152 4.14 -3.95 -9.23
C VAL A 152 4.98 -3.92 -10.52
N ASN A 153 4.35 -3.80 -11.68
CA ASN A 153 5.02 -3.69 -12.98
C ASN A 153 5.64 -2.31 -13.27
N CYS A 154 5.60 -1.38 -12.31
CA CYS A 154 6.25 -0.07 -12.41
C CYS A 154 7.59 -0.03 -11.68
N THR A 155 8.56 0.66 -12.28
CA THR A 155 9.85 0.96 -11.65
C THR A 155 9.67 2.19 -10.77
N VAL A 156 9.95 2.05 -9.47
CA VAL A 156 9.81 3.10 -8.46
C VAL A 156 11.02 3.07 -7.51
N PRO A 157 11.36 4.20 -6.85
CA PRO A 157 12.40 4.27 -5.83
C PRO A 157 12.27 3.20 -4.75
N VAL A 158 13.39 2.83 -4.12
CA VAL A 158 13.45 1.71 -3.16
C VAL A 158 12.47 1.90 -1.99
N LYS A 159 12.36 3.12 -1.47
CA LYS A 159 11.39 3.44 -0.40
C LYS A 159 9.95 3.17 -0.86
N SER A 160 9.57 3.69 -2.02
CA SER A 160 8.23 3.53 -2.60
C SER A 160 7.92 2.06 -2.93
N MET A 161 8.92 1.28 -3.37
CA MET A 161 8.80 -0.18 -3.59
C MET A 161 8.46 -0.93 -2.31
N ALA A 162 9.18 -0.65 -1.21
CA ALA A 162 8.89 -1.25 0.09
C ALA A 162 7.45 -0.92 0.54
N LEU A 163 7.04 0.35 0.45
CA LEU A 163 5.68 0.77 0.83
C LEU A 163 4.60 0.15 -0.05
N ARG A 164 4.89 -0.05 -1.35
CA ARG A 164 4.03 -0.80 -2.26
C ARG A 164 3.86 -2.25 -1.82
N ARG A 165 4.93 -2.92 -1.37
CA ARG A 165 4.88 -4.29 -0.83
C ARG A 165 4.12 -4.36 0.49
N PHE A 166 4.32 -3.39 1.39
CA PHE A 166 3.48 -3.28 2.59
C PHE A 166 1.99 -3.14 2.25
N ARG A 167 1.63 -2.32 1.25
CA ARG A 167 0.25 -2.20 0.79
C ARG A 167 -0.31 -3.50 0.23
N THR A 168 0.43 -4.15 -0.66
CA THR A 168 -0.07 -5.29 -1.45
C THR A 168 -0.06 -6.61 -0.67
N GLU A 169 0.94 -6.84 0.17
CA GLU A 169 1.12 -8.12 0.86
C GLU A 169 0.54 -8.14 2.28
N LEU A 170 0.39 -6.98 2.94
CA LEU A 170 -0.16 -6.89 4.29
C LEU A 170 -1.55 -6.24 4.31
N ILE A 171 -1.67 -5.02 3.79
CA ILE A 171 -2.91 -4.25 3.94
C ILE A 171 -4.02 -4.75 3.00
N ALA A 172 -3.68 -5.08 1.74
CA ALA A 172 -4.68 -5.55 0.78
C ALA A 172 -5.37 -6.85 1.23
N PRO A 173 -4.67 -7.89 1.73
CA PRO A 173 -5.33 -9.09 2.28
C PRO A 173 -6.29 -8.79 3.43
N LEU A 174 -5.94 -7.86 4.32
CA LEU A 174 -6.81 -7.44 5.43
C LEU A 174 -8.03 -6.64 4.98
N LEU A 175 -7.98 -6.07 3.76
CA LEU A 175 -9.05 -5.35 3.10
C LEU A 175 -9.89 -6.22 2.16
N LEU A 176 -9.43 -7.43 1.84
CA LEU A 176 -10.24 -8.37 1.07
C LEU A 176 -11.45 -8.80 1.89
N ARG A 177 -12.59 -8.88 1.21
CA ARG A 177 -13.80 -9.45 1.79
C ARG A 177 -13.63 -10.96 1.76
N VAL A 178 -13.59 -11.58 2.94
CA VAL A 178 -13.72 -13.04 3.02
C VAL A 178 -15.17 -13.34 2.66
N ASN A 179 -15.40 -13.68 1.39
CA ASN A 179 -16.64 -14.30 0.99
C ASN A 179 -16.62 -15.69 1.62
N ALA A 180 -17.28 -15.84 2.78
CA ALA A 180 -17.56 -17.17 3.29
C ALA A 180 -18.25 -17.94 2.15
N PRO A 181 -17.80 -19.16 1.82
CA PRO A 181 -18.44 -19.94 0.77
C PRO A 181 -19.93 -19.98 1.10
N ASN A 182 -20.74 -19.48 0.17
CA ASN A 182 -22.18 -19.70 0.20
C ASN A 182 -22.35 -21.21 0.05
N VAL A 183 -22.39 -21.92 1.18
CA VAL A 183 -22.97 -23.25 1.22
C VAL A 183 -24.44 -22.99 0.88
N SER A 184 -24.77 -23.08 -0.40
CA SER A 184 -26.13 -23.24 -0.84
C SER A 184 -26.60 -24.53 -0.16
N SER A 185 -27.39 -24.35 0.89
CA SER A 185 -28.28 -25.38 1.41
C SER A 185 -29.28 -25.72 0.29
N ALA A 186 -28.83 -26.51 -0.67
CA ALA A 186 -29.71 -27.44 -1.36
C ALA A 186 -30.02 -28.50 -0.30
N ALA A 187 -31.20 -28.37 0.27
CA ALA A 187 -31.77 -29.32 1.20
C ALA A 187 -32.13 -30.58 0.43
N ASP A 188 -31.46 -31.70 0.75
CA ASP A 188 -32.15 -32.98 0.81
C ASP A 188 -32.71 -33.11 2.24
N PRO A 189 -34.03 -33.27 2.42
CA PRO A 189 -34.60 -33.57 3.72
C PRO A 189 -34.62 -35.09 3.88
N GLU A 190 -33.77 -35.64 4.74
CA GLU A 190 -34.04 -36.83 5.59
C GLU A 190 -32.74 -37.43 6.14
N SER A 191 -32.37 -37.06 7.38
CA SER A 191 -31.86 -38.02 8.37
C SER A 191 -31.60 -37.35 9.73
N HIS A 192 -32.59 -37.52 10.61
CA HIS A 192 -32.49 -37.83 12.03
C HIS A 192 -31.13 -37.69 12.78
N VAL A 193 -31.13 -36.72 13.71
CA VAL A 193 -30.83 -36.84 15.16
C VAL A 193 -29.39 -36.88 15.72
N ASP A 194 -29.23 -35.97 16.70
CA ASP A 194 -28.29 -35.88 17.83
C ASP A 194 -26.78 -35.88 17.57
N ASN A 195 -26.17 -34.68 17.59
CA ASN A 195 -25.15 -34.42 18.62
C ASN A 195 -24.72 -32.96 18.78
N MET A 196 -24.50 -32.61 20.05
CA MET A 196 -23.57 -31.62 20.59
C MET A 196 -23.78 -30.11 20.29
N GLN A 197 -24.52 -29.53 21.22
CA GLN A 197 -24.21 -28.24 21.84
C GLN A 197 -22.72 -28.15 22.27
N LYS A 198 -21.83 -27.61 21.42
CA LYS A 198 -20.52 -27.03 21.86
C LYS A 198 -19.83 -26.22 20.75
N ALA A 199 -20.42 -25.09 20.36
CA ALA A 199 -19.72 -24.10 19.53
C ALA A 199 -20.33 -22.69 19.64
N ARG A 200 -20.61 -22.20 20.86
CA ARG A 200 -21.18 -20.85 21.08
C ARG A 200 -20.14 -19.74 21.32
N GLY A 201 -18.84 -19.99 21.12
CA GLY A 201 -17.78 -19.02 21.45
C GLY A 201 -17.14 -18.23 20.29
N ALA A 202 -17.20 -18.68 19.04
CA ALA A 202 -16.27 -18.17 18.00
C ALA A 202 -16.89 -17.72 16.67
N ARG A 203 -18.23 -17.70 16.52
CA ARG A 203 -18.88 -17.46 15.21
C ARG A 203 -19.58 -16.12 15.01
N ASN A 204 -19.46 -15.17 15.94
CA ASN A 204 -20.21 -13.91 15.86
C ASN A 204 -19.49 -12.71 15.20
N PHE A 205 -18.25 -12.86 14.72
CA PHE A 205 -17.51 -11.73 14.13
C PHE A 205 -17.36 -11.72 12.61
N ILE A 206 -17.72 -12.80 11.91
CA ILE A 206 -17.75 -12.79 10.44
C ILE A 206 -19.16 -12.40 9.99
N ARG A 207 -19.55 -11.14 10.22
CA ARG A 207 -20.68 -10.56 9.49
C ARG A 207 -20.32 -10.62 8.00
N ARG A 208 -21.08 -11.42 7.25
CA ARG A 208 -20.93 -11.71 5.81
C ARG A 208 -20.45 -10.48 5.03
N GLY A 209 -19.28 -10.59 4.39
CA GLY A 209 -18.86 -9.72 3.30
C GLY A 209 -18.15 -8.41 3.66
N GLN A 210 -17.75 -8.16 4.91
CA GLN A 210 -16.87 -7.02 5.24
C GLN A 210 -15.44 -7.47 5.57
N SER A 211 -14.46 -6.67 5.19
CA SER A 211 -13.04 -6.99 5.39
C SER A 211 -12.61 -6.85 6.84
N VAL A 212 -11.60 -7.61 7.26
CA VAL A 212 -11.12 -7.68 8.65
C VAL A 212 -10.77 -6.29 9.17
N LEU A 213 -9.98 -5.53 8.40
CA LEU A 213 -9.58 -4.18 8.78
C LEU A 213 -10.77 -3.20 8.84
N PHE A 214 -11.74 -3.32 7.93
CA PHE A 214 -12.92 -2.45 7.95
C PHE A 214 -13.81 -2.73 9.17
N ASN A 215 -13.94 -3.99 9.56
CA ASN A 215 -14.64 -4.40 10.78
C ASN A 215 -13.92 -3.91 12.03
N ALA A 216 -12.59 -4.07 12.08
CA ALA A 216 -11.75 -3.57 13.16
C ALA A 216 -11.92 -2.06 13.36
N VAL A 217 -11.84 -1.27 12.27
CA VAL A 217 -12.05 0.18 12.32
C VAL A 217 -13.48 0.51 12.74
N GLY A 218 -14.49 -0.18 12.21
CA GLY A 218 -15.87 0.01 12.64
C GLY A 218 -16.09 -0.30 14.13
N GLY A 219 -15.42 -1.33 14.65
CA GLY A 219 -15.43 -1.69 16.05
C GLY A 219 -14.75 -0.64 16.92
N MET A 220 -13.57 -0.15 16.52
CA MET A 220 -12.82 0.90 17.21
C MET A 220 -13.64 2.20 17.32
N LEU A 221 -14.26 2.65 16.23
CA LEU A 221 -15.03 3.90 16.24
C LEU A 221 -16.30 3.80 17.13
N ARG A 222 -16.90 2.62 17.22
CA ARG A 222 -18.12 2.38 18.03
C ARG A 222 -17.84 1.92 19.47
N SER A 223 -16.58 1.59 19.81
CA SER A 223 -16.28 1.04 21.12
C SER A 223 -16.54 2.07 22.22
N LYS A 224 -17.06 1.64 23.36
CA LYS A 224 -17.19 2.49 24.55
C LYS A 224 -15.95 2.45 25.44
N ASN A 225 -15.06 1.49 25.19
CA ASN A 225 -13.89 1.22 26.02
C ASN A 225 -12.67 2.10 25.66
N LEU A 226 -12.73 2.82 24.53
CA LEU A 226 -11.69 3.76 24.12
C LEU A 226 -12.20 5.18 24.32
N ASP A 227 -11.36 6.00 24.93
CA ASP A 227 -11.59 7.44 24.99
C ASP A 227 -11.63 8.06 23.58
N GLN A 228 -12.34 9.18 23.47
CA GLN A 228 -12.55 9.87 22.21
C GLN A 228 -11.24 10.41 21.64
N GLU A 229 -10.32 10.90 22.47
CA GLU A 229 -9.01 11.39 22.04
C GLU A 229 -8.18 10.26 21.41
N GLU A 230 -8.16 9.10 22.05
CA GLU A 230 -7.43 7.93 21.54
C GLU A 230 -8.02 7.42 20.22
N LYS A 231 -9.34 7.48 20.04
CA LYS A 231 -9.97 7.14 18.74
C LYS A 231 -9.55 8.11 17.64
N ILE A 232 -9.51 9.42 17.93
CA ILE A 232 -9.09 10.45 16.98
C ILE A 232 -7.62 10.21 16.61
N ARG A 233 -6.75 9.95 17.61
CA ARG A 233 -5.33 9.65 17.40
C ARG A 233 -5.13 8.43 16.49
N LEU A 234 -5.75 7.29 16.82
CA LEU A 234 -5.65 6.06 16.03
C LEU A 234 -6.22 6.23 14.61
N ALA A 235 -7.33 6.94 14.46
CA ALA A 235 -7.92 7.25 13.15
C ALA A 235 -6.97 8.12 12.31
N GLY A 236 -6.36 9.15 12.90
CA GLY A 236 -5.39 10.04 12.25
C GLY A 236 -4.14 9.29 11.80
N GLU A 237 -3.57 8.46 12.66
CA GLU A 237 -2.40 7.64 12.36
C GLU A 237 -2.70 6.63 11.23
N LEU A 238 -3.88 5.99 11.27
CA LEU A 238 -4.29 5.05 10.23
C LEU A 238 -4.55 5.74 8.89
N VAL A 239 -5.12 6.95 8.88
CA VAL A 239 -5.26 7.76 7.66
C VAL A 239 -3.89 8.10 7.09
N ASN A 240 -2.94 8.51 7.94
CA ASN A 240 -1.59 8.83 7.50
C ASN A 240 -0.90 7.59 6.91
N LEU A 241 -1.00 6.43 7.58
CA LEU A 241 -0.51 5.16 7.08
C LEU A 241 -1.08 4.85 5.69
N LEU A 242 -2.41 4.88 5.53
CA LEU A 242 -3.08 4.57 4.25
C LEU A 242 -2.64 5.53 3.14
N LYS A 243 -2.45 6.81 3.47
CA LYS A 243 -1.96 7.83 2.55
C LYS A 243 -0.53 7.54 2.11
N VAL A 244 0.37 7.25 3.06
CA VAL A 244 1.80 7.02 2.79
C VAL A 244 2.03 5.79 1.92
N ILE A 245 1.27 4.72 2.13
CA ILE A 245 1.37 3.51 1.29
C ILE A 245 0.63 3.63 -0.06
N GLY A 246 0.02 4.79 -0.34
CA GLY A 246 -0.51 5.12 -1.66
C GLY A 246 -1.99 4.82 -1.89
N PHE A 247 -2.82 4.68 -0.85
CA PHE A 247 -4.27 4.65 -1.05
C PHE A 247 -4.81 6.02 -1.45
N ARG A 248 -5.61 6.05 -2.52
CA ARG A 248 -6.26 7.27 -3.06
C ARG A 248 -7.22 7.91 -2.05
N LYS A 249 -7.46 9.22 -2.17
CA LYS A 249 -8.36 10.01 -1.31
C LYS A 249 -9.77 9.42 -1.25
N ASN A 250 -10.26 8.92 -2.39
CA ASN A 250 -11.61 8.37 -2.54
C ASN A 250 -11.74 6.91 -2.09
N TYR A 251 -10.69 6.30 -1.54
CA TYR A 251 -10.77 4.93 -1.03
C TYR A 251 -11.74 4.85 0.16
N ALA A 252 -12.67 3.89 0.15
CA ALA A 252 -13.80 3.86 1.07
C ALA A 252 -13.40 3.92 2.56
N LEU A 253 -12.36 3.19 2.96
CA LEU A 253 -11.87 3.21 4.34
C LEU A 253 -11.23 4.56 4.71
N ARG A 254 -10.42 5.11 3.80
CA ARG A 254 -9.75 6.41 4.01
C ARG A 254 -10.77 7.54 4.09
N ARG A 255 -11.77 7.54 3.21
CA ARG A 255 -12.90 8.49 3.25
C ARG A 255 -13.64 8.41 4.59
N LYS A 256 -14.06 7.21 5.01
CA LYS A 256 -14.76 7.00 6.29
C LYS A 256 -13.96 7.53 7.50
N LEU A 257 -12.65 7.31 7.53
CA LEU A 257 -11.80 7.82 8.61
C LEU A 257 -11.64 9.34 8.54
N ASN A 258 -11.46 9.92 7.35
CA ASN A 258 -11.42 11.37 7.17
C ASN A 258 -12.73 12.04 7.60
N ASP A 259 -13.88 11.48 7.21
CA ASP A 259 -15.19 12.01 7.60
C ASP A 259 -15.33 12.04 9.12
N TYR A 260 -14.89 10.97 9.80
CA TYR A 260 -14.83 10.90 11.26
C TYR A 260 -13.92 11.97 11.86
N LEU A 261 -12.72 12.16 11.32
CA LEU A 261 -11.78 13.18 11.79
C LEU A 261 -12.34 14.60 11.60
N SER A 262 -12.96 14.89 10.45
CA SER A 262 -13.57 16.20 10.17
C SER A 262 -14.72 16.53 11.14
N LEU A 263 -15.56 15.54 11.46
CA LEU A 263 -16.63 15.69 12.45
C LEU A 263 -16.07 16.06 13.83
N HIS A 264 -15.04 15.37 14.29
CA HIS A 264 -14.55 15.54 15.66
C HIS A 264 -13.54 16.67 15.86
N LEU A 265 -12.72 17.00 14.86
CA LEU A 265 -11.78 18.14 14.94
C LEU A 265 -12.50 19.49 14.91
N SER A 266 -13.69 19.56 14.32
CA SER A 266 -14.50 20.79 14.33
C SER A 266 -15.11 21.12 15.69
N THR A 267 -15.16 20.15 16.60
CA THR A 267 -15.88 20.26 17.88
C THR A 267 -14.96 20.67 19.03
N THR A 268 -13.64 20.63 18.87
CA THR A 268 -12.70 21.04 19.94
C THR A 268 -12.65 22.56 20.00
N PRO A 269 -13.25 23.21 21.02
CA PRO A 269 -13.16 24.66 21.16
C PRO A 269 -11.71 25.01 21.44
N GLN A 270 -11.15 25.99 20.72
CA GLN A 270 -9.87 26.57 21.11
C GLN A 270 -10.07 27.28 22.45
N THR A 271 -9.65 26.63 23.53
CA THR A 271 -9.57 27.20 24.88
C THR A 271 -8.32 28.04 25.04
#